data_AF-A0A4R0V7S0-F1
#
_entry.id   AF-A0A4R0V7S0-F1
#
_cell.length_a   1.000
_cell.length_b   1.000
_cell.length_c   1.000
_cell.angle_alpha   90.00
_cell.angle_beta   90.00
_cell.angle_gamma   90.00
#
_symmetry.space_group_name_H-M   'P 1'
#
loop_
_entity.id
_entity.type
_entity.pdbx_description
1 polymer ?
#
loop_
_entity_poly.entity_id
_entity_poly.type
_entity_poly.pdbx_seq_one_letter_code
_entity_poly.pdbx_strand_id
1 'polypeptide(L)'
;MSWPMPCSIFRVYSTYTAQLSSKRKGMEAEGKTWNYRDILAQFITMHNKNSNVLLIWSGDWPAYSSNSDKYYVILAGEGFDSTDEAWNWCKANNYGPNDCMPIDLQ
;
A
#
# COMPACT_ATOMS: atom_id res chain seq x y z
N MET A 1 -4.23 13.49 19.60
CA MET A 1 -5.47 12.75 19.28
C MET A 1 -5.07 11.49 18.52
N SER A 2 -4.77 10.41 19.23
CA SER A 2 -4.53 9.09 18.64
C SER A 2 -5.89 8.48 18.30
N TRP A 3 -6.27 8.53 17.03
CA TRP A 3 -7.39 7.72 16.57
C TRP A 3 -7.07 6.25 16.86
N PRO A 4 -8.01 5.45 17.39
CA PRO A 4 -7.79 4.01 17.53
C PRO A 4 -7.49 3.47 16.13
N MET A 5 -6.25 3.02 15.93
CA MET A 5 -5.86 2.42 14.68
C MET A 5 -6.76 1.19 14.46
N PRO A 6 -7.47 1.09 13.34
CA PRO A 6 -8.19 -0.12 12.98
C PRO A 6 -7.30 -1.34 13.19
N CYS A 7 -7.85 -2.44 13.71
CA CYS A 7 -7.06 -3.64 14.03
C CYS A 7 -6.20 -4.14 12.85
N SER A 8 -6.69 -3.94 11.62
CA SER A 8 -5.98 -4.24 10.37
C SER A 8 -4.76 -3.35 10.14
N ILE A 9 -4.82 -2.07 10.53
CA ILE A 9 -3.69 -1.13 10.45
C ILE A 9 -2.63 -1.45 11.51
N PHE A 10 -3.05 -1.86 12.72
CA PHE A 10 -2.12 -2.30 13.76
C PHE A 10 -1.30 -3.51 13.31
N ARG A 11 -1.95 -4.48 12.64
CA ARG A 11 -1.28 -5.69 12.14
C ARG A 11 -0.16 -5.35 11.15
N VAL A 12 -0.45 -4.56 10.12
CA VAL A 12 0.55 -4.16 9.12
C VAL A 12 1.60 -3.18 9.64
N TYR A 13 1.41 -2.59 10.82
CA TYR A 13 2.44 -1.77 11.48
C TYR A 13 3.44 -2.62 12.27
N SER A 14 3.00 -3.73 12.85
CA SER A 14 3.86 -4.63 13.63
C SER A 14 4.60 -5.69 12.80
N THR A 15 4.25 -5.84 11.52
CA THR A 15 4.75 -6.90 10.63
C THR A 15 4.99 -6.36 9.22
N TYR A 16 5.68 -7.13 8.36
CA TYR A 16 5.78 -6.81 6.94
C TYR A 16 4.40 -6.87 6.27
N THR A 17 4.19 -6.04 5.26
CA THR A 17 3.01 -6.09 4.38
C THR A 17 3.45 -5.97 2.93
N ALA A 18 2.58 -6.32 1.99
CA ALA A 18 2.81 -6.08 0.57
C ALA A 18 2.25 -4.71 0.16
N GLN A 19 3.10 -3.84 -0.40
CA GLN A 19 2.71 -2.63 -1.10
C GLN A 19 2.34 -2.96 -2.54
N LEU A 20 1.11 -2.63 -2.94
CA LEU A 20 0.56 -2.89 -4.28
C LEU A 20 0.61 -1.66 -5.19
N SER A 21 0.57 -0.46 -4.61
CA SER A 21 0.67 0.75 -5.40
C SER A 21 1.08 1.94 -4.56
N SER A 22 1.75 2.90 -5.18
CA SER A 22 2.05 4.20 -4.60
C SER A 22 1.83 5.28 -5.65
N LYS A 23 0.79 6.11 -5.49
CA LYS A 23 0.41 7.15 -6.45
C LYS A 23 0.22 8.49 -5.75
N ARG A 24 0.48 9.58 -6.45
CA ARG A 24 0.19 10.94 -5.97
C ARG A 24 -0.47 11.76 -7.07
N LYS A 25 -1.16 12.83 -6.66
CA LYS A 25 -1.74 13.78 -7.61
C LYS A 25 -0.63 14.38 -8.47
N GLY A 26 -0.85 14.43 -9.79
CA GLY A 26 0.10 14.99 -10.76
C GLY A 26 1.24 14.06 -11.13
N MET A 27 1.26 12.82 -10.61
CA MET A 27 2.24 11.81 -11.03
C MET A 27 1.89 11.30 -12.42
N GLU A 28 2.89 11.20 -13.30
CA GLU A 28 2.75 10.52 -14.59
C GLU A 28 3.21 9.07 -14.43
N ALA A 29 2.28 8.13 -14.56
CA ALA A 29 2.56 6.71 -14.50
C ALA A 29 1.51 5.95 -15.30
N GLU A 30 1.88 4.81 -15.90
CA GLU A 30 0.98 4.01 -16.75
C GLU A 30 0.39 4.82 -17.92
N GLY A 31 1.16 5.79 -18.45
CA GLY A 31 0.74 6.62 -19.58
C GLY A 31 -0.34 7.66 -19.27
N LYS A 32 -0.64 7.92 -17.98
CA LYS A 32 -1.59 8.96 -17.58
C LYS A 32 -1.10 9.80 -16.40
N THR A 33 -1.65 11.00 -16.27
CA THR A 33 -1.50 11.84 -15.07
C THR A 33 -2.54 11.44 -14.03
N TRP A 34 -2.08 11.05 -12.84
CA TRP A 34 -2.94 10.58 -11.76
C TRP A 34 -3.61 11.73 -11.01
N ASN A 35 -4.92 11.66 -10.86
CA ASN A 35 -5.70 12.55 -9.99
C ASN A 35 -6.30 11.78 -8.80
N TYR A 36 -6.84 12.50 -7.81
CA TYR A 36 -7.45 11.85 -6.63
C TYR A 36 -8.56 10.84 -6.99
N ARG A 37 -9.34 11.13 -8.04
CA ARG A 37 -10.38 10.23 -8.53
C ARG A 37 -9.80 8.93 -9.10
N ASP A 38 -8.69 9.01 -9.84
CA ASP A 38 -8.00 7.84 -10.38
C ASP A 38 -7.44 6.96 -9.27
N ILE A 39 -6.82 7.58 -8.26
CA ILE A 39 -6.25 6.88 -7.10
C ILE A 39 -7.36 6.14 -6.34
N LEU A 40 -8.48 6.82 -6.07
CA LEU A 40 -9.61 6.20 -5.38
C LEU A 40 -10.24 5.07 -6.22
N ALA A 41 -10.39 5.26 -7.53
CA ALA A 41 -10.91 4.23 -8.42
C ALA A 41 -10.00 2.99 -8.46
N GLN A 42 -8.67 3.19 -8.44
CA GLN A 42 -7.70 2.10 -8.33
C GLN A 42 -7.86 1.35 -7.00
N PHE A 43 -7.97 2.09 -5.89
CA PHE A 43 -8.22 1.49 -4.58
C PHE A 43 -9.51 0.67 -4.56
N ILE A 44 -10.63 1.21 -5.05
CA ILE A 44 -11.91 0.48 -5.12
C ILE A 44 -11.77 -0.79 -5.96
N THR A 45 -11.06 -0.73 -7.09
CA THR A 45 -10.81 -1.89 -7.94
C THR A 45 -10.02 -2.98 -7.22
N MET A 46 -8.99 -2.60 -6.46
CA MET A 46 -8.21 -3.53 -5.65
C MET A 46 -9.03 -4.07 -4.47
N HIS A 47 -9.83 -3.22 -3.83
CA HIS A 47 -10.66 -3.57 -2.68
C HIS A 47 -11.79 -4.53 -3.06
N ASN A 48 -12.36 -4.39 -4.26
CA ASN A 48 -13.33 -5.34 -4.79
C ASN A 48 -12.72 -6.71 -5.10
N LYS A 49 -11.42 -6.79 -5.39
CA LYS A 49 -10.71 -8.06 -5.60
C LYS A 49 -10.28 -8.68 -4.27
N ASN A 50 -9.84 -7.86 -3.32
CA ASN A 50 -9.43 -8.27 -2.00
C ASN A 50 -9.87 -7.21 -0.97
N SER A 51 -10.87 -7.56 -0.15
CA SER A 51 -11.44 -6.64 0.84
C SER A 51 -10.48 -6.27 1.98
N ASN A 52 -9.33 -6.93 2.08
CA ASN A 52 -8.32 -6.63 3.10
C ASN A 52 -7.45 -5.42 2.73
N VAL A 53 -7.42 -5.00 1.47
CA VAL A 53 -6.50 -3.92 1.04
C VAL A 53 -6.78 -2.61 1.77
N LEU A 54 -5.71 -1.92 2.12
CA LEU A 54 -5.73 -0.67 2.88
C LEU A 54 -5.18 0.46 2.01
N LEU A 55 -5.81 1.62 2.09
CA LEU A 55 -5.28 2.86 1.53
C LEU A 55 -4.73 3.70 2.68
N ILE A 56 -3.42 3.97 2.66
CA ILE A 56 -2.75 4.80 3.65
C ILE A 56 -2.13 6.03 2.99
N TRP A 57 -1.98 7.09 3.78
CA TRP A 57 -1.21 8.26 3.39
C TRP A 57 0.23 8.11 3.86
N SER A 58 1.19 8.14 2.94
CA SER A 58 2.60 7.94 3.28
C SER A 58 3.17 9.04 4.18
N GLY A 59 2.51 10.19 4.30
CA GLY A 59 2.94 11.27 5.21
C GLY A 59 2.80 10.93 6.69
N ASP A 60 1.97 9.95 7.03
CA ASP A 60 1.68 9.59 8.43
C ASP A 60 2.65 8.53 8.98
N TRP A 61 3.55 7.99 8.15
CA TRP A 61 4.39 6.84 8.49
C TRP A 61 5.89 7.14 8.37
N PRO A 62 6.72 6.74 9.36
CA PRO A 62 8.17 6.94 9.34
C PRO A 62 8.86 6.28 8.14
N ALA A 63 8.41 5.10 7.72
CA ALA A 63 8.98 4.37 6.58
C ALA A 63 9.04 5.21 5.27
N TYR A 64 8.18 6.22 5.13
CA TYR A 64 8.14 7.13 3.99
C TYR A 64 8.54 8.58 4.33
N SER A 65 9.05 8.83 5.54
CA SER A 65 9.36 10.19 6.02
C SER A 65 10.44 10.88 5.20
N SER A 66 11.39 10.12 4.66
CA SER A 66 12.52 10.59 3.85
C SER A 66 12.12 11.22 2.52
N ASN A 67 10.91 10.93 2.04
CA ASN A 67 10.42 11.50 0.78
C ASN A 67 9.75 12.85 1.04
N SER A 68 10.24 13.91 0.37
CA SER A 68 9.59 15.22 0.32
C SER A 68 8.19 15.13 -0.29
N ASP A 69 8.04 14.17 -1.20
CA ASP A 69 6.80 13.86 -1.89
C ASP A 69 6.02 12.79 -1.13
N LYS A 70 4.77 13.11 -0.79
CA LYS A 70 3.87 12.17 -0.12
C LYS A 70 2.94 11.49 -1.13
N TYR A 71 2.67 10.22 -0.88
CA TYR A 71 1.95 9.32 -1.78
C TYR A 71 0.77 8.67 -1.06
N TYR A 72 -0.27 8.36 -1.83
CA TYR A 72 -1.29 7.42 -1.43
C TYR A 72 -0.78 6.02 -1.75
N VAL A 73 -0.67 5.20 -0.72
CA VAL A 73 -0.12 3.85 -0.82
C VAL A 73 -1.24 2.85 -0.58
N ILE A 74 -1.38 1.89 -1.50
CA ILE A 74 -2.28 0.76 -1.36
C ILE A 74 -1.48 -0.43 -0.86
N LEU A 75 -1.89 -0.98 0.28
CA LEU A 75 -1.29 -2.16 0.91
C LEU A 75 -2.25 -3.34 0.79
N ALA A 76 -1.73 -4.56 0.78
CA ALA A 76 -2.52 -5.78 0.83
C ALA A 76 -3.37 -5.90 2.11
N GLY A 77 -2.95 -5.24 3.19
CA GLY A 77 -3.61 -5.29 4.51
C GLY A 77 -3.41 -6.59 5.26
N GLU A 78 -2.64 -7.51 4.69
CA GLU A 78 -2.16 -8.73 5.35
C GLU A 78 -0.79 -8.46 5.97
N GLY A 79 -0.61 -8.97 7.20
CA GLY A 79 0.66 -8.94 7.89
C GLY A 79 1.40 -10.26 7.73
N PHE A 80 2.68 -10.19 7.39
CA PHE A 80 3.59 -11.30 7.13
C PHE A 80 4.76 -11.27 8.10
N ASP A 81 5.22 -12.44 8.53
CA ASP A 81 6.33 -12.54 9.49
C ASP A 81 7.69 -12.29 8.84
N SER A 82 7.76 -12.36 7.49
CA SER A 82 8.96 -12.11 6.71
C SER A 82 8.68 -11.46 5.35
N THR A 83 9.72 -10.90 4.74
CA THR A 83 9.67 -10.37 3.36
C THR A 83 9.45 -11.47 2.32
N ASP A 84 9.92 -12.70 2.55
CA ASP A 84 9.72 -13.84 1.67
C ASP A 84 8.24 -14.26 1.60
N GLU A 85 7.53 -14.23 2.72
CA GLU A 85 6.09 -14.50 2.78
C GLU A 85 5.29 -13.45 2.01
N ALA A 86 5.62 -12.17 2.19
CA ALA A 86 5.01 -11.08 1.42
C ALA A 86 5.27 -11.23 -0.09
N TRP A 87 6.49 -11.60 -0.49
CA TRP A 87 6.81 -11.91 -1.89
C TRP A 87 6.03 -13.12 -2.43
N ASN A 88 5.87 -14.17 -1.63
CA ASN A 88 5.08 -15.32 -2.00
C ASN A 88 3.60 -14.96 -2.16
N TRP A 89 3.06 -14.10 -1.30
CA TRP A 89 1.72 -13.56 -1.45
C TRP A 89 1.57 -12.74 -2.74
N CYS A 90 2.55 -11.90 -3.07
CA CYS A 90 2.58 -11.16 -4.34
C CYS A 90 2.49 -12.11 -5.54
N LYS A 91 3.33 -13.15 -5.55
CA LYS A 91 3.35 -14.18 -6.61
C LYS A 91 2.04 -14.96 -6.69
N ALA A 92 1.47 -15.35 -5.55
CA ALA A 92 0.20 -16.07 -5.47
C ALA A 92 -0.98 -15.25 -6.00
N ASN A 93 -0.95 -13.92 -5.83
CA ASN A 93 -1.94 -13.00 -6.37
C ASN A 93 -1.59 -12.50 -7.79
N ASN A 94 -0.60 -13.13 -8.44
CA ASN A 94 -0.20 -12.86 -9.81
C ASN A 94 0.31 -11.42 -10.06
N TYR A 95 0.90 -10.80 -9.03
CA TYR A 95 1.57 -9.51 -9.13
C TYR A 95 3.04 -9.70 -9.53
N GLY A 96 3.52 -8.84 -10.43
CA GLY A 96 4.93 -8.80 -10.80
C GLY A 96 5.80 -8.12 -9.74
N PRO A 97 7.14 -8.23 -9.84
CA PRO A 97 8.08 -7.60 -8.91
C PRO A 97 8.03 -6.06 -8.94
N ASN A 98 7.46 -5.47 -9.98
CA ASN A 98 7.25 -4.02 -10.09
C ASN A 98 5.88 -3.57 -9.57
N ASP A 99 4.94 -4.50 -9.38
CA ASP A 99 3.55 -4.22 -9.01
C ASP A 99 3.29 -4.52 -7.53
N CYS A 100 4.13 -5.34 -6.90
CA CYS A 100 3.98 -5.72 -5.51
C CYS A 100 5.35 -5.88 -4.88
N MET A 101 5.55 -5.31 -3.69
CA MET A 101 6.82 -5.42 -2.95
C MET A 101 6.56 -5.46 -1.44
N PRO A 102 7.39 -6.18 -0.67
CA PRO A 102 7.33 -6.14 0.79
C PRO A 102 7.72 -4.75 1.29
N ILE A 103 7.03 -4.28 2.32
CA ILE A 103 7.33 -3.05 3.03
C ILE A 103 7.14 -3.25 4.53
N ASP A 104 7.99 -2.58 5.30
CA ASP A 104 7.85 -2.40 6.75
C ASP A 104 7.44 -0.95 7.00
N LEU A 105 6.41 -0.74 7.82
CA LEU A 105 5.88 0.59 8.14
C LEU A 105 6.53 1.23 9.38
N GLN A 106 7.41 0.51 10.08
CA GLN A 106 8.14 1.00 11.25
C GLN A 106 9.22 2.03 10.91
#